data_AF-W4MCQ7-F1
#
_entry.id   AF-W4MCQ7-F1
#
_cell.length_a   1.000
_cell.length_b   1.000
_cell.length_c   1.000
_cell.angle_alpha   90.00
_cell.angle_beta   90.00
_cell.angle_gamma   90.00
#
_symmetry.space_group_name_H-M   'P 1'
#
loop_
_entity.id
_entity.type
_entity.pdbx_description
1 polymer ?
#
loop_
_entity_poly.entity_id
_entity_poly.type
_entity_poly.pdbx_seq_one_letter_code
_entity_poly.pdbx_strand_id
1 'polypeptide(L)'
;MNNGESVLQWAHQHNHTVTWMAEQLGYSRQRLSDALHHNDISPALSKVLYEQFTLRVIPTYKVAAPTKRKRLHGYQRSVGKRGRKPGSGSGIRPSKLDPYAKDIIHLYRSGAAQREIARRYNTTPSNLHDWLKRRGLI
;
A
#
# COMPACT_ATOMS: atom_id res chain seq x y z
N MET A 1 14.76 16.91 -25.25
CA MET A 1 14.57 15.60 -25.90
C MET A 1 13.69 14.77 -24.99
N ASN A 2 12.41 14.67 -25.33
CA ASN A 2 11.36 14.13 -24.45
C ASN A 2 11.22 12.63 -24.70
N ASN A 3 11.61 11.82 -23.73
CA ASN A 3 11.82 10.39 -23.95
C ASN A 3 10.52 9.57 -24.03
N GLY A 4 9.41 10.07 -23.46
CA GLY A 4 8.12 9.38 -23.51
C GLY A 4 7.38 9.57 -24.84
N GLU A 5 7.50 10.75 -25.45
CA GLU A 5 6.90 11.06 -26.75
C GLU A 5 7.50 10.22 -27.88
N SER A 6 8.80 9.92 -27.84
CA SER A 6 9.46 9.05 -28.82
C SER A 6 8.87 7.64 -28.84
N VAL A 7 8.44 7.12 -27.69
CA VAL A 7 7.79 5.79 -27.60
C VAL A 7 6.39 5.84 -28.23
N LEU A 8 5.65 6.93 -28.00
CA LEU A 8 4.32 7.13 -28.59
C LEU A 8 4.41 7.33 -30.10
N GLN A 9 5.42 8.06 -30.57
CA GLN A 9 5.68 8.27 -31.98
C GLN A 9 6.06 6.95 -32.67
N TRP A 10 6.90 6.14 -32.05
CA TRP A 10 7.21 4.79 -32.54
C TRP A 10 5.95 3.92 -32.60
N ALA A 11 5.12 3.92 -31.56
CA ALA A 11 3.87 3.17 -31.55
C ALA A 11 2.96 3.58 -32.71
N HIS A 12 2.85 4.89 -32.97
CA HIS A 12 2.07 5.41 -34.09
C HIS A 12 2.65 4.99 -35.45
N GLN A 13 3.97 5.06 -35.63
CA GLN A 13 4.66 4.63 -36.86
C GLN A 13 4.45 3.15 -37.17
N HIS A 14 4.36 2.31 -36.14
CA HIS A 14 4.14 0.87 -36.27
C HIS A 14 2.65 0.47 -36.19
N ASN A 15 1.73 1.45 -36.18
CA ASN A 15 0.28 1.26 -36.06
C ASN A 15 -0.12 0.44 -34.81
N HIS A 16 0.66 0.55 -33.73
CA HIS A 16 0.41 -0.08 -32.44
C HIS A 16 -0.25 0.90 -31.47
N THR A 17 -1.14 0.38 -30.63
CA THR A 17 -1.79 1.18 -29.59
C THR A 17 -1.00 1.11 -28.28
N VAL A 18 -1.12 2.15 -27.45
CA VAL A 18 -0.56 2.16 -26.09
C VAL A 18 -1.10 0.98 -25.26
N THR A 19 -2.35 0.56 -25.50
CA THR A 19 -2.94 -0.62 -24.87
C THR A 19 -2.21 -1.89 -25.25
N TRP A 20 -1.94 -2.09 -26.55
CA TRP A 20 -1.19 -3.25 -27.04
C TRP A 20 0.23 -3.30 -26.47
N MET A 21 0.92 -2.16 -26.41
CA MET A 21 2.24 -2.10 -25.78
C MET A 21 2.18 -2.39 -24.28
N ALA A 22 1.15 -1.91 -23.58
CA ALA A 22 0.98 -2.17 -22.16
C ALA A 22 0.78 -3.66 -21.87
N GLU A 23 0.02 -4.36 -22.71
CA GLU A 23 -0.18 -5.81 -22.63
C GLU A 23 1.14 -6.57 -22.83
N GLN A 24 1.92 -6.22 -23.86
CA GLN A 24 3.23 -6.86 -24.12
C GLN A 24 4.22 -6.64 -22.96
N LEU A 25 4.14 -5.49 -22.30
CA LEU A 25 5.02 -5.14 -21.18
C LEU A 25 4.50 -5.67 -19.82
N GLY A 26 3.26 -6.18 -19.74
CA GLY A 26 2.62 -6.54 -18.48
C GLY A 26 2.28 -5.34 -17.58
N TYR A 27 2.12 -4.15 -18.16
CA TYR A 27 1.73 -2.93 -17.45
C TYR A 27 0.25 -2.62 -17.67
N SER A 28 -0.34 -1.87 -16.74
CA SER A 28 -1.65 -1.26 -16.97
C SER A 28 -1.54 -0.18 -18.06
N ARG A 29 -2.50 -0.15 -18.99
CA ARG A 29 -2.65 0.90 -20.01
C ARG A 29 -2.53 2.31 -19.41
N GLN A 30 -3.26 2.58 -18.33
CA GLN A 30 -3.25 3.90 -17.67
C GLN A 30 -1.85 4.23 -17.16
N ARG A 31 -1.20 3.28 -16.49
CA ARG A 31 0.14 3.47 -15.92
C ARG A 31 1.19 3.69 -17.01
N LEU A 32 1.12 2.98 -18.13
CA LEU A 32 2.03 3.19 -19.25
C LEU A 32 1.78 4.55 -19.90
N SER A 33 0.51 4.90 -20.15
CA SER A 33 0.12 6.20 -20.71
C SER A 33 0.62 7.36 -19.83
N ASP A 34 0.39 7.28 -18.52
CA ASP A 34 0.81 8.31 -17.57
C ASP A 34 2.35 8.41 -17.54
N ALA A 35 3.06 7.30 -17.52
CA ALA A 35 4.53 7.29 -17.52
C ALA A 35 5.12 7.91 -18.78
N LEU A 36 4.54 7.63 -19.95
CA LEU A 36 4.98 8.19 -21.24
C LEU A 36 4.64 9.69 -21.33
N HIS A 37 3.44 10.10 -20.93
CA HIS A 37 3.01 11.50 -21.01
C HIS A 37 3.75 12.41 -20.01
N HIS A 38 4.01 11.92 -18.79
CA HIS A 38 4.67 12.71 -17.74
C HIS A 38 6.19 12.56 -17.73
N ASN A 39 6.78 11.84 -18.71
CA ASN A 39 8.19 11.45 -18.70
C ASN A 39 8.61 10.80 -17.36
N ASP A 40 7.73 10.02 -16.74
CA ASP A 40 8.02 9.27 -15.50
C ASP A 40 8.50 7.85 -15.83
N ILE A 41 9.62 7.79 -16.54
CA ILE A 41 10.15 6.56 -17.10
C ILE A 41 11.07 5.91 -16.08
N SER A 42 10.54 4.89 -15.40
CA SER A 42 11.33 4.08 -14.47
C SER A 42 12.47 3.34 -15.19
N PRO A 43 13.61 3.07 -14.51
CA PRO A 43 14.71 2.29 -15.10
C PRO A 43 14.28 0.89 -15.56
N ALA A 44 13.34 0.28 -14.85
CA ALA A 44 12.75 -1.01 -15.25
C ALA A 44 11.96 -0.87 -16.57
N LEU A 45 11.13 0.16 -16.70
CA LEU A 45 10.38 0.40 -17.93
C LEU A 45 11.31 0.70 -19.11
N SER A 46 12.34 1.52 -18.92
CA SER A 46 13.38 1.78 -19.94
C SER A 46 14.06 0.49 -20.40
N LYS A 47 14.44 -0.39 -19.45
CA LYS A 47 15.04 -1.68 -19.76
C LYS A 47 14.12 -2.56 -20.60
N VAL A 48 12.85 -2.71 -20.22
CA VAL A 48 11.92 -3.58 -20.96
C VAL A 48 11.59 -2.99 -22.34
N LEU A 49 11.48 -1.66 -22.47
CA LEU A 49 11.33 -0.99 -23.76
C LEU A 49 12.53 -1.23 -24.69
N TYR A 50 13.74 -1.26 -24.14
CA TYR A 50 14.94 -1.61 -24.88
C TYR A 50 14.96 -3.10 -25.28
N GLU A 51 14.62 -4.00 -24.37
CA GLU A 51 14.64 -5.45 -24.62
C GLU A 51 13.58 -5.89 -25.63
N GLN A 52 12.36 -5.36 -25.55
CA GLN A 52 11.24 -5.79 -26.39
C GLN A 52 11.13 -5.02 -27.70
N PHE A 53 11.48 -3.73 -27.70
CA PHE A 53 11.22 -2.84 -28.83
C PHE A 53 12.49 -2.14 -29.33
N THR A 54 13.67 -2.45 -28.78
CA THR A 54 14.95 -1.78 -29.09
C THR A 54 14.91 -0.26 -28.92
N LEU A 55 13.98 0.24 -28.09
CA LEU A 55 13.79 1.66 -27.84
C LEU A 55 14.72 2.14 -26.72
N ARG A 56 15.69 2.99 -27.08
CA ARG A 56 16.60 3.63 -26.13
C ARG A 56 15.92 4.85 -25.53
N VAL A 57 15.42 4.69 -24.31
CA VAL A 57 14.69 5.72 -23.58
C VAL A 57 15.50 6.09 -22.33
N ILE A 58 15.90 7.35 -22.20
CA ILE A 58 16.66 7.80 -21.02
C ILE A 58 15.71 7.80 -19.82
N PRO A 59 16.02 7.07 -18.73
CA PRO A 59 15.16 7.01 -17.55
C PRO A 59 15.20 8.38 -16.84
N THR A 60 14.07 9.09 -16.87
CA THR A 60 13.90 10.44 -16.31
C THR A 60 13.23 10.44 -14.93
N TYR A 61 13.11 9.27 -14.29
CA TYR A 61 12.49 9.11 -12.98
C TYR A 61 13.00 10.15 -11.99
N LYS A 62 12.09 10.95 -11.42
CA LYS A 62 12.40 11.74 -10.24
C LYS A 62 12.65 10.74 -9.11
N VAL A 63 13.87 10.69 -8.59
CA VAL A 63 14.19 9.90 -7.39
C VAL A 63 13.43 10.51 -6.21
N ALA A 64 12.15 10.15 -6.03
CA ALA A 64 11.57 10.17 -4.71
C ALA A 64 12.32 9.07 -3.94
N ALA A 65 13.13 9.47 -2.96
CA ALA A 65 14.00 8.61 -2.17
C ALA A 65 13.33 7.27 -1.84
N PRO A 66 14.09 6.15 -1.88
CA PRO A 66 13.51 4.84 -1.61
C PRO A 66 12.98 4.81 -0.17
N THR A 67 11.67 4.90 -0.01
CA THR A 67 11.05 4.47 1.24
C THR A 67 11.30 2.96 1.34
N LYS A 68 12.09 2.55 2.35
CA LYS A 68 12.33 1.15 2.69
C LYS A 68 11.00 0.44 2.91
N ARG A 69 10.37 -0.07 1.85
CA ARG A 69 9.22 -0.96 1.98
C ARG A 69 9.75 -2.39 1.97
N LYS A 70 9.94 -2.87 3.21
CA LYS A 70 9.94 -4.28 3.58
C LYS A 70 8.98 -5.05 2.68
N ARG A 71 9.47 -6.15 2.11
CA ARG A 71 8.68 -7.19 1.45
C ARG A 71 7.49 -7.53 2.35
N LEU A 72 6.27 -7.45 1.85
CA LEU A 72 5.11 -8.07 2.50
C LEU A 72 4.28 -8.85 1.50
N HIS A 73 4.08 -10.10 1.90
CA HIS A 73 3.09 -11.07 1.46
C HIS A 73 1.75 -10.45 1.05
N GLY A 74 1.13 -11.12 0.07
CA GLY A 74 -0.32 -11.31 0.07
C GLY A 74 -1.14 -10.22 -0.60
N TYR A 75 -1.59 -10.53 -1.80
CA TYR A 75 -2.77 -10.00 -2.46
C TYR A 75 -3.92 -9.73 -1.45
N GLN A 76 -4.26 -8.47 -1.18
CA GLN A 76 -5.48 -8.10 -0.47
C GLN A 76 -6.29 -7.13 -1.32
N ARG A 77 -7.50 -7.59 -1.65
CA ARG A 77 -8.47 -6.98 -2.56
C ARG A 77 -8.77 -5.54 -2.19
N SER A 78 -8.94 -4.73 -3.23
CA SER A 78 -9.46 -3.37 -3.22
C SER A 78 -10.77 -3.26 -2.41
N VAL A 79 -10.68 -2.71 -1.21
CA VAL A 79 -11.87 -2.24 -0.47
C VAL A 79 -12.23 -0.86 -1.01
N GLY A 80 -13.47 -0.75 -1.46
CA GLY A 80 -14.00 0.37 -2.20
C GLY A 80 -13.81 1.73 -1.53
N LYS A 81 -13.73 2.75 -2.38
CA LYS A 81 -13.81 4.16 -2.02
C LYS A 81 -15.07 4.42 -1.19
N ARG A 82 -14.91 4.49 0.14
CA ARG A 82 -15.65 5.32 1.11
C ARG A 82 -15.16 4.94 2.50
N GLY A 83 -14.06 5.56 2.92
CA GLY A 83 -13.50 5.39 4.25
C GLY A 83 -12.65 6.60 4.56
N ARG A 84 -13.10 7.38 5.54
CA ARG A 84 -12.37 8.47 6.19
C ARG A 84 -10.88 8.12 6.28
N LYS A 85 -9.99 8.96 5.73
CA LYS A 85 -8.56 8.87 6.01
C LYS A 85 -8.42 8.73 7.53
N PRO A 86 -7.87 7.64 8.10
CA PRO A 86 -7.59 7.61 9.53
C PRO A 86 -6.66 8.78 9.82
N GLY A 87 -7.24 9.82 10.42
CA GLY A 87 -6.55 11.04 10.72
C GLY A 87 -5.36 10.73 11.60
N SER A 88 -4.21 11.17 11.12
CA SER A 88 -2.94 11.35 11.82
C SER A 88 -3.09 11.32 13.34
N GLY A 89 -2.56 10.26 13.94
CA GLY A 89 -2.31 10.13 15.35
C GLY A 89 -1.06 9.29 15.52
N SER A 90 0.07 9.74 14.95
CA SER A 90 1.41 9.17 15.16
C SER A 90 1.85 9.45 16.61
N GLY A 91 1.22 8.77 17.56
CA GLY A 91 1.56 8.79 18.97
C GLY A 91 0.90 7.61 19.68
N ILE A 92 1.50 7.16 20.78
CA ILE A 92 0.90 6.22 21.72
C ILE A 92 -0.34 6.91 22.30
N ARG A 93 -1.47 6.82 21.61
CA ARG A 93 -2.74 7.29 22.18
C ARG A 93 -3.12 6.30 23.26
N PRO A 94 -3.39 6.77 24.49
CA PRO A 94 -3.90 5.89 25.51
C PRO A 94 -5.19 5.24 24.99
N SER A 95 -5.25 3.92 25.07
CA SER A 95 -6.45 3.16 24.75
C SER A 95 -7.55 3.54 25.73
N LYS A 96 -8.82 3.46 25.33
CA LYS A 96 -9.98 3.65 26.24
C LYS A 96 -9.91 2.75 27.49
N LEU A 97 -9.18 1.63 27.39
CA LEU A 97 -8.96 0.65 28.44
C LEU A 97 -7.77 0.98 29.36
N ASP A 98 -6.89 1.92 28.98
CA ASP A 98 -5.70 2.24 29.76
C ASP A 98 -5.99 2.81 31.15
N PRO A 99 -7.02 3.66 31.37
CA PRO A 99 -7.42 4.08 32.71
C PRO A 99 -7.84 2.91 33.61
N TYR A 100 -8.36 1.83 33.02
CA TYR A 100 -8.88 0.66 33.72
C TYR A 100 -7.90 -0.52 33.71
N ALA A 101 -6.62 -0.28 33.38
CA ALA A 101 -5.67 -1.35 33.12
C ALA A 101 -5.49 -2.28 34.33
N LYS A 102 -5.41 -1.73 35.55
CA LYS A 102 -5.23 -2.50 36.78
C LYS A 102 -6.42 -3.44 37.03
N ASP A 103 -7.63 -2.93 36.89
CA ASP A 103 -8.86 -3.69 37.11
C ASP A 103 -9.05 -4.79 36.07
N ILE A 104 -8.80 -4.47 34.80
CA ILE A 104 -8.86 -5.44 33.69
C ILE A 104 -7.86 -6.57 33.92
N ILE A 105 -6.63 -6.26 34.33
CA ILE A 105 -5.61 -7.26 34.64
C ILE A 105 -6.03 -8.13 35.84
N HIS A 106 -6.60 -7.52 36.87
CA HIS A 106 -7.10 -8.24 38.04
C HIS A 106 -8.23 -9.22 37.66
N LEU A 107 -9.23 -8.75 36.92
CA LEU A 107 -10.33 -9.58 36.41
C LEU A 107 -9.85 -10.70 35.49
N TYR A 108 -8.87 -10.41 34.63
CA TYR A 108 -8.29 -11.42 33.76
C TYR A 108 -7.54 -12.50 34.57
N ARG A 109 -6.75 -12.09 35.56
CA ARG A 109 -6.03 -13.02 36.46
C ARG A 109 -6.95 -13.81 37.39
N SER A 110 -8.11 -13.25 37.75
CA SER A 110 -9.12 -13.98 38.51
C SER A 110 -9.90 -15.00 37.66
N GLY A 111 -9.58 -15.13 36.37
CA GLY A 111 -10.21 -16.08 35.45
C GLY A 111 -11.53 -15.61 34.84
N ALA A 112 -11.87 -14.32 34.93
CA ALA A 112 -13.08 -13.81 34.31
C ALA A 112 -13.01 -13.92 32.78
N ALA A 113 -14.14 -14.26 32.16
CA ALA A 113 -14.20 -14.42 30.72
C ALA A 113 -13.99 -13.08 30.01
N GLN A 114 -13.19 -13.07 28.93
CA GLN A 114 -12.94 -11.87 28.13
C GLN A 114 -14.23 -11.19 27.65
N ARG A 115 -15.31 -11.96 27.39
CA ARG A 115 -16.62 -11.42 26.99
C ARG A 115 -17.28 -10.60 28.09
N GLU A 116 -17.13 -11.00 29.35
CA GLU A 116 -17.71 -10.33 30.50
C GLU A 116 -16.94 -9.04 30.82
N ILE A 117 -15.60 -9.12 30.83
CA ILE A 117 -14.73 -7.95 30.96
C ILE A 117 -15.02 -6.94 29.85
N ALA A 118 -15.14 -7.40 28.60
CA ALA A 118 -15.43 -6.54 27.47
C ALA A 118 -16.78 -5.82 27.60
N ARG A 119 -17.83 -6.53 28.07
CA ARG A 119 -19.14 -5.94 28.33
C ARG A 119 -19.06 -4.86 29.42
N ARG A 120 -18.31 -5.11 30.49
CA ARG A 120 -18.14 -4.17 31.62
C ARG A 120 -17.53 -2.83 31.19
N TYR A 121 -16.58 -2.85 30.26
CA TYR A 121 -15.91 -1.65 29.75
C TYR A 121 -16.47 -1.13 28.42
N ASN A 122 -17.64 -1.63 28.00
CA ASN A 122 -18.31 -1.30 26.73
C ASN A 122 -17.32 -1.31 25.54
N THR A 123 -16.64 -2.44 25.40
CA THR A 123 -15.67 -2.73 24.33
C THR A 123 -15.99 -4.08 23.69
N THR A 124 -15.43 -4.34 22.51
CA THR A 124 -15.53 -5.66 21.88
C THR A 124 -14.52 -6.63 22.49
N PRO A 125 -14.81 -7.96 22.51
CA PRO A 125 -13.85 -8.97 22.95
C PRO A 125 -12.54 -8.92 22.13
N SER A 126 -12.62 -8.65 20.82
CA SER A 126 -11.46 -8.50 19.95
C SER A 126 -10.57 -7.32 20.37
N ASN A 127 -11.17 -6.16 20.69
CA ASN A 127 -10.39 -4.99 21.14
C ASN A 127 -9.74 -5.24 22.51
N LEU A 128 -10.40 -5.99 23.40
CA LEU A 128 -9.81 -6.42 24.67
C LEU A 128 -8.65 -7.40 24.46
N HIS A 129 -8.82 -8.39 23.58
CA HIS A 129 -7.77 -9.35 23.21
C HIS A 129 -6.52 -8.64 22.65
N ASP A 130 -6.70 -7.74 21.68
CA ASP A 130 -5.59 -6.96 21.12
C ASP A 130 -4.92 -6.07 22.17
N TRP A 131 -5.70 -5.52 23.10
CA TRP A 131 -5.17 -4.74 24.22
C TRP A 131 -4.32 -5.60 25.17
N LEU A 132 -4.76 -6.82 25.50
CA LEU A 132 -3.98 -7.78 26.30
C LEU A 132 -2.70 -8.21 25.59
N LYS A 133 -2.79 -8.53 24.29
CA LYS A 133 -1.64 -8.92 23.44
C LYS A 133 -0.59 -7.82 23.36
N ARG A 134 -1.00 -6.57 23.18
CA ARG A 134 -0.08 -5.40 23.15
C ARG A 134 0.67 -5.20 24.47
N ARG A 135 0.16 -5.75 25.56
CA ARG A 135 0.75 -5.69 26.91
C ARG A 135 1.48 -6.97 27.30
N GLY A 136 1.56 -7.97 26.42
CA GLY A 136 2.27 -9.24 26.65
C GLY A 136 1.62 -10.11 27.72
N LEU A 137 0.31 -9.98 27.94
CA LEU A 137 -0.45 -10.79 28.91
C LEU A 137 -0.98 -12.10 28.30
N ILE A 138 -1.00 -12.18 26.96
CA ILE A 138 -1.38 -13.32 26.12
C ILE A 138 -0.49 -13.38 24.89
#